data_AF-A0A2V5MW31-F1
#
_entry.id   AF-A0A2V5MW31-F1
#
_cell.length_a   1.000
_cell.length_b   1.000
_cell.length_c   1.000
_cell.angle_alpha   90.00
_cell.angle_beta   90.00
_cell.angle_gamma   90.00
#
_symmetry.space_group_name_H-M   'P 1'
#
loop_
_entity.id
_entity.type
_entity.pdbx_description
1 polymer ?
#
loop_
_entity_poly.entity_id
_entity_poly.type
_entity_poly.pdbx_seq_one_letter_code
_entity_poly.pdbx_strand_id
1 'polypeptide(L)'
;MNVDLGIWSKLRRVVIFLLLAAGLLGIAFWYLPLIKQNERMRKEVLRLDTQIQKEEETSKQLKTSFDTLRNDPKAVERLAREQLRYAKTGETVVVFEEPLTNRAVPQ
;
A
#
# COMPACT_ATOMS: atom_id res chain seq x y z
N MET A 1 72.90 30.09 -11.14
CA MET A 1 71.47 29.98 -11.49
C MET A 1 70.71 29.62 -10.22
N ASN A 2 70.18 30.62 -9.52
CA ASN A 2 69.45 30.42 -8.27
C ASN A 2 67.98 30.23 -8.67
N VAL A 3 67.58 28.97 -8.89
CA VAL A 3 66.17 28.67 -9.13
C VAL A 3 65.44 28.91 -7.82
N ASP A 4 64.70 30.00 -7.78
CA ASP A 4 63.87 30.47 -6.67
C ASP A 4 63.22 29.33 -5.85
N LEU A 5 63.87 28.95 -4.75
CA LEU A 5 63.35 27.98 -3.79
C LEU A 5 61.97 28.40 -3.25
N GLY A 6 61.68 29.71 -3.27
CA GLY A 6 60.38 30.28 -2.89
C GLY A 6 59.24 29.87 -3.83
N ILE A 7 59.42 29.92 -5.15
CA ILE A 7 58.37 29.56 -6.11
C ILE A 7 58.06 28.06 -6.02
N TRP A 8 59.09 27.22 -5.84
CA TRP A 8 58.86 25.78 -5.74
C TRP A 8 58.09 25.40 -4.47
N SER A 9 58.32 26.10 -3.36
CA SER A 9 57.56 25.89 -2.12
C SER A 9 56.08 26.29 -2.24
N LYS A 10 55.78 27.41 -2.92
CA LYS A 10 54.41 27.88 -3.14
C LYS A 10 53.64 26.96 -4.06
N LEU A 11 54.25 26.54 -5.17
CA LEU A 11 53.62 25.64 -6.13
C LEU A 11 53.26 24.30 -5.49
N ARG A 12 54.16 23.72 -4.69
CA ARG A 12 53.89 22.48 -3.95
C ARG A 12 52.74 22.62 -2.96
N ARG A 13 52.65 23.76 -2.25
CA ARG A 13 51.55 24.04 -1.30
C ARG A 13 50.20 24.18 -2.01
N VAL A 14 50.18 24.82 -3.18
CA VAL A 14 48.97 24.93 -4.01
C VAL A 14 48.55 23.55 -4.52
N VAL A 15 49.48 22.73 -4.99
CA VAL A 15 49.19 21.36 -5.45
C VAL A 15 48.61 20.49 -4.33
N ILE A 16 49.19 20.55 -3.12
CA ILE A 16 48.66 19.81 -1.95
C ILE A 16 47.26 20.30 -1.58
N PHE A 17 47.04 21.62 -1.59
CA PHE A 17 45.72 22.19 -1.30
C PHE A 17 44.68 21.77 -2.35
N LEU A 18 45.06 21.75 -3.62
CA LEU A 18 44.20 21.30 -4.72
C LEU A 18 43.86 19.81 -4.60
N LEU A 19 44.84 18.97 -4.21
CA LEU A 19 44.61 17.54 -3.95
C LEU A 19 43.68 17.32 -2.75
N LEU A 20 43.84 18.08 -1.66
CA LEU A 20 42.94 18.02 -0.52
C LEU A 20 41.52 18.47 -0.89
N ALA A 21 41.39 19.56 -1.65
CA ALA A 21 40.10 20.05 -2.12
C ALA A 21 39.41 19.02 -3.05
N ALA A 22 40.16 18.41 -3.97
CA ALA A 22 39.66 17.36 -4.84
C ALA A 22 39.22 16.12 -4.04
N GLY A 23 39.98 15.72 -3.02
CA GLY A 23 39.60 14.62 -2.12
C GLY A 23 38.31 14.92 -1.34
N LEU A 24 38.19 16.11 -0.77
CA LEU A 24 36.98 16.56 -0.08
C LEU A 24 35.76 16.59 -1.00
N LEU A 25 35.92 17.10 -2.22
CA LEU A 25 34.86 17.10 -3.23
C LEU A 25 34.46 15.68 -3.64
N GLY A 26 35.42 14.76 -3.79
CA GLY A 26 35.14 13.35 -4.06
C GLY A 26 34.34 12.67 -2.94
N ILE A 27 34.70 12.92 -1.68
CA ILE A 27 33.98 12.42 -0.51
C ILE A 27 32.56 13.00 -0.47
N ALA A 28 32.40 14.31 -0.71
CA ALA A 28 31.09 14.96 -0.75
C ALA A 28 30.21 14.40 -1.88
N PHE A 29 30.81 14.16 -3.06
CA PHE A 29 30.12 13.56 -4.20
C PHE A 29 29.66 12.12 -3.92
N TRP A 30 30.41 11.37 -3.10
CA TRP A 30 30.00 10.04 -2.63
C TRP A 30 28.90 10.10 -1.54
N TYR A 31 28.87 11.16 -0.74
CA TYR A 31 27.90 11.32 0.35
C TYR A 31 26.50 11.75 -0.13
N LEU A 32 26.40 12.56 -1.18
CA LEU A 32 25.14 13.01 -1.78
C LEU A 32 24.20 11.86 -2.27
N PRO A 33 24.68 10.85 -3.03
CA PRO A 33 23.82 9.75 -3.46
C PRO A 33 23.31 8.93 -2.27
N LEU A 34 24.04 8.87 -1.15
CA LEU A 34 23.64 8.12 0.04
C LEU A 34 22.38 8.70 0.70
N ILE A 35 22.25 10.03 0.72
CA ILE A 35 21.08 10.72 1.29
C ILE A 35 19.84 10.54 0.38
N LYS A 36 19.99 10.64 -0.94
CA LYS A 36 18.89 10.40 -1.89
C LYS A 36 18.35 8.98 -1.88
N GLN A 37 19.17 7.98 -1.51
CA GLN A 37 18.68 6.61 -1.33
C GLN A 37 17.84 6.47 -0.06
N ASN A 38 18.23 7.15 1.02
CA ASN A 38 17.54 7.09 2.30
C ASN A 38 16.12 7.66 2.24
N GLU A 39 15.91 8.77 1.51
CA GLU A 39 14.58 9.34 1.31
C GLU A 39 13.63 8.43 0.53
N ARG A 40 14.15 7.68 -0.46
CA ARG A 40 13.35 6.73 -1.24
C ARG A 40 12.88 5.57 -0.37
N MET A 41 13.79 5.00 0.42
CA MET A 41 13.45 3.93 1.37
C MET A 41 12.43 4.39 2.42
N ARG A 42 12.54 5.62 2.93
CA ARG A 42 11.55 6.19 3.86
C ARG A 42 10.16 6.34 3.23
N LYS A 43 10.09 6.78 1.97
CA LYS A 43 8.81 6.86 1.24
C LYS A 43 8.18 5.50 0.99
N GLU A 44 9.00 4.50 0.66
CA GLU A 44 8.53 3.12 0.52
C GLU A 44 8.01 2.58 1.84
N VAL A 45 8.75 2.73 2.94
CA VAL A 45 8.28 2.31 4.28
C VAL A 45 6.95 2.94 4.63
N LEU A 46 6.80 4.27 4.46
CA LEU A 46 5.54 4.97 4.72
C LEU A 46 4.39 4.43 3.84
N ARG A 47 4.66 4.18 2.56
CA ARG A 47 3.67 3.64 1.62
C ARG A 47 3.26 2.21 1.97
N LEU A 48 4.20 1.36 2.37
CA LEU A 48 3.89 0.00 2.82
C LEU A 48 3.09 0.02 4.11
N ASP A 49 3.48 0.84 5.08
CA ASP A 49 2.79 0.97 6.37
C ASP A 49 1.34 1.45 6.19
N THR A 50 1.12 2.41 5.28
CA THR A 50 -0.24 2.86 4.93
C THR A 50 -1.08 1.75 4.28
N GLN A 51 -0.48 0.88 3.47
CA GLN A 51 -1.18 -0.26 2.87
C GLN A 51 -1.55 -1.31 3.91
N ILE A 52 -0.63 -1.62 4.82
CA ILE A 52 -0.87 -2.54 5.94
C ILE A 52 -2.00 -2.03 6.83
N GLN A 53 -2.00 -0.75 7.20
CA GLN A 53 -3.06 -0.17 8.01
C GLN A 53 -4.43 -0.27 7.33
N LYS A 54 -4.51 0.04 6.03
CA LYS A 54 -5.76 -0.14 5.27
C LYS A 54 -6.24 -1.58 5.26
N GLU A 55 -5.33 -2.53 5.06
CA GLU A 55 -5.67 -3.95 4.99
C GLU A 55 -6.04 -4.52 6.36
N GLU A 56 -5.44 -4.03 7.45
CA GLU A 56 -5.86 -4.34 8.81
C GLU A 56 -7.23 -3.76 9.15
N GLU A 57 -7.52 -2.52 8.74
CA GLU A 57 -8.82 -1.90 8.94
C GLU A 57 -9.93 -2.66 8.21
N THR A 58 -9.72 -3.01 6.94
CA THR A 58 -10.69 -3.82 6.18
C THR A 58 -10.85 -5.20 6.79
N SER A 59 -9.77 -5.82 7.24
CA SER A 59 -9.83 -7.11 7.94
C SER A 59 -10.60 -7.02 9.27
N LYS A 60 -10.40 -5.95 10.04
CA LYS A 60 -11.14 -5.70 11.29
C LYS A 60 -12.62 -5.45 11.01
N GLN A 61 -12.94 -4.66 9.98
CA GLN A 61 -14.33 -4.42 9.56
C GLN A 61 -15.02 -5.73 9.13
N LEU A 62 -14.36 -6.53 8.28
CA LEU A 62 -14.90 -7.84 7.86
C LEU A 62 -15.10 -8.80 9.03
N LYS A 63 -14.14 -8.87 9.96
CA LYS A 63 -14.27 -9.69 11.17
C LYS A 63 -15.43 -9.23 12.04
N THR A 64 -15.61 -7.92 12.20
CA THR A 64 -16.72 -7.34 12.98
C THR A 64 -18.06 -7.66 12.32
N SER A 65 -18.15 -7.53 11.00
CA SER A 65 -19.34 -7.95 10.24
C SER A 65 -19.59 -9.44 10.43
N PHE A 66 -18.58 -10.28 10.27
CA PHE A 66 -18.72 -11.73 10.44
C PHE A 66 -19.17 -12.10 11.85
N ASP A 67 -18.59 -11.48 12.89
CA ASP A 67 -18.98 -11.71 14.28
C ASP A 67 -20.41 -11.22 14.55
N THR A 68 -20.80 -10.07 13.98
CA THR A 68 -22.18 -9.56 14.07
C THR A 68 -23.18 -10.50 13.40
N LEU A 69 -22.88 -10.99 12.20
CA LEU A 69 -23.70 -11.99 11.50
C LEU A 69 -23.77 -13.31 12.28
N ARG A 70 -22.66 -13.71 12.94
CA ARG A 70 -22.60 -14.93 13.73
C ARG A 70 -23.37 -14.83 15.05
N ASN A 71 -23.39 -13.65 15.66
CA ASN A 71 -24.10 -13.39 16.92
C ASN A 71 -25.60 -13.09 16.72
N ASP A 72 -26.03 -12.74 15.50
CA ASP A 72 -27.46 -12.65 15.13
C ASP A 72 -27.89 -13.73 14.12
N PRO A 73 -27.98 -15.00 14.56
CA PRO A 73 -28.44 -16.09 13.71
C PRO A 73 -29.89 -15.90 13.22
N LYS A 74 -30.72 -15.10 13.92
CA LYS A 74 -32.10 -14.81 13.49
C LYS A 74 -32.13 -13.90 12.26
N ALA A 75 -31.26 -12.90 12.19
CA ALA A 75 -31.15 -12.06 11.00
C ALA A 75 -30.62 -12.84 9.79
N VAL A 76 -29.64 -13.73 10.00
CA VAL A 76 -29.13 -14.62 8.94
C VAL A 76 -30.20 -15.59 8.46
N GLU A 77 -30.95 -16.21 9.38
CA GLU A 77 -32.09 -17.07 9.02
C GLU A 77 -33.17 -16.31 8.25
N ARG A 78 -33.44 -15.05 8.60
CA ARG A 78 -34.41 -14.22 7.88
C ARG A 78 -33.92 -13.90 6.46
N LEU A 79 -32.68 -13.48 6.29
CA LEU A 79 -32.09 -13.25 4.97
C LEU A 79 -32.02 -14.54 4.13
N ALA A 80 -31.72 -15.69 4.74
CA ALA A 80 -31.72 -16.97 4.04
C ALA A 80 -33.13 -17.41 3.63
N ARG A 81 -34.15 -17.14 4.45
CA ARG A 81 -35.56 -17.40 4.08
C ARG A 81 -36.05 -16.48 2.96
N GLU A 82 -35.71 -15.19 3.02
CA GLU A 82 -36.15 -14.19 2.04
C GLU A 82 -35.41 -14.32 0.70
N GLN A 83 -34.08 -14.41 0.71
CA GLN A 83 -33.25 -14.38 -0.49
C GLN A 83 -32.94 -15.78 -1.07
N LEU A 84 -32.74 -16.77 -0.20
CA LEU A 84 -32.31 -18.11 -0.61
C LEU A 84 -33.45 -19.15 -0.55
N ARG A 85 -34.67 -18.72 -0.18
CA ARG A 85 -35.84 -19.60 0.02
C ARG A 85 -35.50 -20.83 0.87
N TYR A 86 -34.64 -20.64 1.86
CA TYR A 86 -34.12 -21.73 2.68
C TYR A 86 -35.26 -22.38 3.48
N ALA A 87 -35.54 -23.64 3.20
CA ALA A 87 -36.55 -24.45 3.88
C ALA A 87 -35.87 -25.38 4.90
N LYS A 88 -36.37 -25.44 6.14
CA LYS A 88 -35.92 -26.45 7.11
C LYS A 88 -36.52 -27.81 6.75
N THR A 89 -35.85 -28.91 7.14
CA THR A 89 -36.36 -30.27 6.92
C THR A 89 -37.76 -30.43 7.54
N GLY A 90 -38.78 -30.67 6.71
CA GLY A 90 -40.18 -30.78 7.12
C GLY A 90 -41.04 -29.53 6.87
N GLU A 91 -40.50 -28.45 6.30
CA GLU A 91 -41.22 -27.21 5.97
C GLU A 91 -41.53 -27.16 4.46
N THR A 92 -42.77 -26.81 4.08
CA THR A 92 -43.18 -26.65 2.68
C THR A 92 -43.12 -25.19 2.27
N VAL A 93 -42.19 -24.84 1.38
CA VAL A 93 -42.06 -23.47 0.83
C VAL A 93 -42.99 -23.31 -0.36
N VAL A 94 -43.99 -22.43 -0.23
CA VAL A 94 -44.92 -22.07 -1.30
C VAL A 94 -44.41 -20.82 -1.99
N VAL A 95 -43.97 -20.97 -3.24
CA VAL A 95 -43.57 -19.86 -4.10
C VAL A 95 -44.78 -19.47 -4.93
N PHE A 96 -45.22 -18.21 -4.80
CA PHE A 96 -46.21 -17.65 -5.71
C PHE A 96 -45.48 -17.11 -6.94
N GLU A 97 -45.63 -17.77 -8.08
CA GLU A 97 -45.29 -17.16 -9.37
C GLU A 97 -46.37 -16.13 -9.72
N GLU A 98 -45.95 -15.01 -10.32
CA GLU A 98 -46.90 -14.00 -10.81
C GLU A 98 -47.86 -14.65 -11.80
N PRO A 99 -49.18 -14.37 -11.71
CA PRO A 99 -50.14 -14.95 -12.61
C PRO A 99 -49.74 -14.57 -14.03
N LEU A 100 -49.66 -15.58 -14.92
CA LEU A 100 -49.55 -15.36 -16.36
C LEU A 100 -50.79 -14.57 -16.80
N THR A 101 -50.71 -13.24 -16.73
CA THR A 101 -51.69 -12.32 -17.30
C THR A 101 -51.67 -12.58 -18.79
N ASN A 102 -52.71 -13.29 -19.22
CA ASN A 102 -53.19 -13.52 -20.58
C ASN A 102 -52.26 -12.97 -21.67
N ARG A 103 -51.33 -13.80 -22.17
CA ARG A 103 -50.69 -13.53 -23.47
C ARG A 103 -51.79 -13.68 -24.52
N ALA A 104 -52.28 -12.54 -25.01
CA ALA A 104 -53.18 -12.47 -26.14
C ALA A 104 -52.65 -13.36 -27.27
N VAL A 105 -53.45 -14.34 -27.67
CA VAL A 105 -53.20 -15.14 -28.88
C VAL A 105 -53.26 -14.17 -30.07
N PRO A 106 -52.19 -13.99 -30.84
CA PRO A 106 -52.28 -13.25 -32.09
C PRO A 106 -53.08 -14.10 -33.10
N GLN A 107 -54.13 -13.50 -33.67
CA GLN A 107 -54.86 -14.01 -34.83
C GLN A 107 -54.02 -13.86 -36.10
#